data_AF-A0A846CX46-F1
#
_entry.id   AF-A0A846CX46-F1
#
_cell.length_a   1.000
_cell.length_b   1.000
_cell.length_c   1.000
_cell.angle_alpha   90.00
_cell.angle_beta   90.00
_cell.angle_gamma   90.00
#
_symmetry.space_group_name_H-M   'P 1'
#
loop_
_entity.id
_entity.type
_entity.pdbx_description
1 polymer ?
#
loop_
_entity_poly.entity_id
_entity_poly.type
_entity_poly.pdbx_seq_one_letter_code
_entity_poly.pdbx_strand_id
1 'polypeptide(L)' 'MAGKPKYNSPKKRTNLSLTPETLEKMDSIAEALNISRSELVEKWTRAWEEMQSIGLLGESLACSER' A
#
# COMPACT_ATOMS: atom_id res chain seq x y z
N MET A 1 -20.36 14.46 4.37
CA MET A 1 -19.41 14.73 3.27
C MET A 1 -18.05 14.22 3.73
N ALA A 2 -17.56 13.10 3.17
CA ALA A 2 -16.27 12.53 3.54
C ALA A 2 -15.14 13.51 3.14
N GLY A 3 -14.33 13.93 4.11
CA GLY A 3 -13.23 14.87 3.89
C GLY A 3 -12.23 14.30 2.90
N LYS A 4 -11.91 15.06 1.85
CA LYS A 4 -10.88 14.65 0.89
C LYS A 4 -9.55 14.49 1.63
N PRO A 5 -8.85 13.35 1.51
CA PRO A 5 -7.54 13.20 2.12
C PRO A 5 -6.61 14.31 1.60
N LYS A 6 -6.00 15.07 2.51
CA LYS A 6 -4.98 16.08 2.18
C LYS A 6 -3.68 15.35 1.89
N TYR A 7 -3.32 15.29 0.61
CA TYR A 7 -2.03 14.75 0.18
C TYR A 7 -0.94 15.79 0.42
N ASN A 8 0.14 15.41 1.10
CA ASN A 8 1.33 16.27 1.27
C ASN A 8 2.18 16.36 -0.01
N SER A 9 1.88 15.53 -1.01
CA SER A 9 2.59 15.44 -2.29
C SER A 9 1.61 15.49 -3.48
N PRO A 10 2.05 15.95 -4.65
CA PRO A 10 1.20 15.98 -5.83
C PRO A 10 0.82 14.57 -6.28
N LYS A 11 -0.47 14.34 -6.57
CA LYS A 11 -0.94 13.08 -7.13
C LYS A 11 -0.34 12.84 -8.51
N LYS A 12 0.17 11.62 -8.73
CA LYS A 12 0.54 11.12 -10.05
C LYS A 12 -0.39 9.98 -10.44
N ARG A 13 -0.74 9.90 -11.72
CA ARG A 13 -1.55 8.81 -12.28
C ARG A 13 -0.61 7.80 -12.95
N THR A 14 -0.78 6.54 -12.61
CA THR A 14 -0.06 5.41 -13.20
C THR A 14 -1.07 4.43 -13.77
N ASN A 15 -0.77 3.84 -14.93
CA ASN A 15 -1.56 2.75 -15.50
C ASN A 15 -0.84 1.43 -15.19
N LEU A 16 -1.58 0.43 -14.73
CA LEU A 16 -1.07 -0.91 -14.41
C LEU A 16 -1.77 -1.94 -15.28
N SER A 17 -1.00 -2.87 -15.83
CA SER A 17 -1.52 -4.05 -16.52
C SER A 17 -1.47 -5.23 -15.56
N LEU A 18 -2.63 -5.85 -15.32
CA LEU A 18 -2.78 -6.97 -14.40
C LEU A 18 -3.51 -8.12 -15.10
N THR A 19 -3.34 -9.35 -14.60
CA THR A 19 -4.16 -10.47 -15.05
C THR A 19 -5.61 -10.29 -14.58
N PRO A 20 -6.61 -10.82 -15.32
CA PRO A 20 -8.02 -10.72 -14.93
C PRO A 20 -8.28 -11.24 -13.51
N GLU A 21 -7.71 -12.40 -13.16
CA GLU A 21 -7.86 -13.01 -11.83
C GLU A 21 -7.34 -12.11 -10.70
N THR A 22 -6.24 -11.37 -10.94
CA THR A 22 -5.68 -10.44 -9.96
C THR A 22 -6.59 -9.23 -9.78
N LEU A 23 -7.16 -8.74 -10.88
CA LEU A 23 -8.08 -7.61 -10.87
C LEU A 23 -9.37 -7.94 -10.10
N GLU A 24 -9.95 -9.12 -10.31
CA GLU A 24 -11.12 -9.61 -9.57
C GLU A 24 -10.87 -9.72 -8.06
N LYS A 25 -9.71 -10.24 -7.67
CA LYS A 25 -9.30 -10.29 -6.26
C LYS A 25 -9.18 -8.89 -5.66
N MET A 26 -8.57 -7.95 -6.38
CA MET A 26 -8.45 -6.57 -5.92
C MET A 26 -9.81 -5.88 -5.76
N ASP A 27 -10.72 -6.08 -6.70
CA ASP A 27 -12.08 -5.57 -6.62
C ASP A 27 -12.83 -6.15 -5.41
N SER A 28 -12.73 -7.46 -5.20
CA SER A 28 -13.35 -8.14 -4.04
C SER A 28 -12.84 -7.60 -2.69
N ILE A 29 -11.53 -7.35 -2.57
CA ILE A 29 -10.93 -6.77 -1.36
C ILE A 29 -11.38 -5.31 -1.18
N ALA A 30 -11.40 -4.52 -2.26
CA ALA A 30 -11.82 -3.13 -2.22
C ALA A 30 -13.30 -3.00 -1.79
N GLU A 31 -14.17 -3.87 -2.30
CA GLU A 31 -15.58 -3.96 -1.90
C GLU A 31 -15.74 -4.35 -0.43
N ALA A 32 -15.03 -5.37 0.04
CA ALA A 32 -15.08 -5.82 1.44
C ALA A 32 -14.66 -4.71 2.42
N LEU A 33 -13.73 -3.84 2.00
CA LEU A 33 -13.24 -2.71 2.78
C LEU A 33 -14.03 -1.42 2.54
N ASN A 34 -14.99 -1.42 1.62
CA ASN A 34 -15.76 -0.26 1.17
C ASN A 34 -14.87 0.94 0.79
N ILE A 35 -13.80 0.67 0.04
CA ILE A 35 -12.85 1.67 -0.47
C ILE A 35 -12.68 1.53 -1.99
N SER A 36 -12.10 2.55 -2.62
CA SER A 36 -11.73 2.44 -4.04
C SER A 36 -10.49 1.57 -4.23
N ARG A 37 -10.38 0.91 -5.39
CA ARG A 37 -9.14 0.20 -5.79
C ARG A 37 -7.87 1.05 -5.69
N SER A 38 -7.95 2.33 -6.09
CA SER A 38 -6.79 3.23 -6.01
C SER A 38 -6.38 3.51 -4.58
N GLU A 39 -7.36 3.60 -3.66
CA GLU A 39 -7.10 3.77 -2.24
C GLU A 39 -6.54 2.49 -1.61
N LEU A 40 -7.02 1.32 -2.02
CA LEU A 40 -6.45 0.03 -1.62
C LEU A 40 -4.96 -0.05 -1.99
N VAL A 41 -4.61 0.26 -3.24
CA VAL A 41 -3.21 0.26 -3.70
C VAL A 41 -2.37 1.24 -2.89
N GLU A 42 -2.86 2.46 -2.67
CA GLU A 42 -2.12 3.47 -1.90
C GLU A 42 -1.87 3.02 -0.44
N LYS A 43 -2.88 2.47 0.23
CA LYS A 43 -2.75 1.94 1.59
C LYS A 43 -1.79 0.76 1.66
N TRP A 44 -1.85 -0.14 0.70
CA TRP A 44 -0.93 -1.27 0.62
C TRP A 44 0.51 -0.79 0.44
N THR A 45 0.78 0.09 -0.53
CA THR A 45 2.15 0.58 -0.77
C THR A 45 2.75 1.24 0.47
N ARG A 46 1.98 2.05 1.21
CA ARG A 46 2.43 2.64 2.47
C ARG A 46 2.75 1.59 3.54
N ALA A 47 1.85 0.61 3.74
CA ALA A 47 2.06 -0.46 4.70
C ALA A 47 3.28 -1.33 4.34
N TRP A 48 3.56 -1.52 3.05
CA TRP A 48 4.72 -2.25 2.59
C TRP A 48 6.04 -1.56 2.96
N GLU A 49 6.13 -0.23 2.81
CA GLU A 49 7.31 0.55 3.22
C GLU A 49 7.56 0.44 4.73
N GLU A 50 6.50 0.50 5.55
CA GLU A 50 6.61 0.36 7.00
C GLU A 50 7.08 -1.04 7.41
N MET A 51 6.54 -2.11 6.81
CA MET A 51 6.98 -3.48 7.09
C MET A 51 8.45 -3.72 6.71
N GLN A 52 8.89 -3.20 5.57
CA GLN A 52 10.30 -3.30 5.15
C GLN A 52 11.23 -2.54 6.10
N SER A 53 10.79 -1.37 6.59
CA SER A 53 11.56 -0.58 7.55
C SER A 53 11.79 -1.33 8.87
N ILE A 54 10.80 -2.10 9.34
CA ILE A 54 10.90 -2.91 10.56
C ILE A 54 11.85 -4.11 10.35
N GLY A 55 11.81 -4.75 9.18
CA GLY A 55 12.75 -5.84 8.83
C GLY A 55 14.21 -5.38 8.81
N LEU A 56 14.47 -4.24 8.16
CA LEU A 56 15.82 -3.64 8.06
C LEU A 56 16.39 -3.22 9.43
N LEU A 57 15.53 -2.73 10.33
CA LEU A 57 15.92 -2.41 11.71
C LEU A 57 16.29 -3.67 12.51
N GLY A 58 15.55 -4.77 12.35
CA GLY A 58 15.87 -6.05 12.98
C GLY A 58 17.23 -6.60 12.55
N GLU A 59 17.56 -6.49 11.26
CA GLU A 59 18.87 -6.88 10.73
C GLU A 59 20.00 -5.98 11.26
N SER A 60 19.79 -4.67 11.34
CA SER A 60 20.79 -3.73 11.85
C SER A 60 21.08 -3.91 13.34
N LEU A 61 20.08 -4.26 14.15
CA LEU A 61 20.25 -4.52 15.59
C LEU A 61 20.89 -5.88 15.85
N ALA A 62 20.59 -6.90 15.03
CA ALA A 62 21.23 -8.21 15.12
C ALA A 62 22.75 -8.15 14.82
N CYS A 63 23.20 -7.18 14.04
CA CYS A 63 24.63 -6.96 13.79
C CYS A 63 25.37 -6.18 14.91
N SER A 64 24.67 -5.67 15.93
CA SER A 64 25.28 -4.86 17.01
C SER A 64 25.71 -5.66 18.25
N GLU A 65 25.43 -6.97 18.32
CA GLU A 65 25.86 -7.87 19.41
C GLU A 65 27.15 -8.65 19.08
N ARG A 66 28.16 -7.99 18.51
CA ARG A 66 29.48 -8.58 18.31
C ARG A 66 30.62 -7.69 18.80
#